data_AF-A0A453GCE9-F1
#
_entry.id   AF-A0A453GCE9-F1
#
_cell.length_a   1.000
_cell.length_b   1.000
_cell.length_c   1.000
_cell.angle_alpha   90.00
_cell.angle_beta   90.00
_cell.angle_gamma   90.00
#
_symmetry.space_group_name_H-M   'P 1'
#
loop_
_entity.id
_entity.type
_entity.pdbx_description
1 polymer ?
#
loop_
_entity_poly.entity_id
_entity_poly.type
_entity_poly.pdbx_seq_one_letter_code
_entity_poly.pdbx_strand_id
1 'polypeptide(L)'
;MTGGSGGTTRRPSAASRSRGDPSSSAPDPDARRAAAAAAARRSGRGDHGPLRVMAVSARTLLLLGIASVALLSFAFLAYTGGWWQAEAESEGAAALRRMARSVTPLDAPRMMDLPQFQGGHKESLYWGTYRPNVYLGIRARTPLSLIAGLMWIGVKNGQYFIRHVCQDSDELSKYGWADHNGRDYGRQELTDQGLHLTTSFLKEKGDGSGYGGDWAVRLDAKNEGSSLSEAQESTTHLFFYIADEAGKLITMGSHEPPSRGPVLLASGSHEEIGDWELYLRSEDNLEIHRAGFQTSSMHNLSDLVQHALVTNARQSGNLNLPDMAEDSSNAMIYQVSIKLPAKIDIVFLSGAGSKNPMTAERVNRLT
;
A
#
# COMPACT_ATOMS: atom_id res chain seq x y z
N MET A 1 -3.76 66.68 39.97
CA MET A 1 -4.60 65.49 40.22
C MET A 1 -3.64 64.32 40.46
N THR A 2 -3.39 63.82 41.67
CA THR A 2 -4.29 63.02 42.55
C THR A 2 -4.84 61.79 41.83
N GLY A 3 -4.58 60.53 42.20
CA GLY A 3 -3.72 59.87 43.21
C GLY A 3 -3.61 58.38 42.81
N GLY A 4 -3.04 57.42 43.54
CA GLY A 4 -2.45 57.39 44.89
C GLY A 4 -2.68 56.02 45.54
N SER A 5 -1.69 55.47 46.26
CA SER A 5 -1.74 54.20 47.03
C SER A 5 -1.87 52.89 46.21
N GLY A 6 -1.22 51.77 46.53
CA GLY A 6 -0.39 51.43 47.70
C GLY A 6 -1.01 50.28 48.49
N GLY A 7 -0.26 49.20 48.74
CA GLY A 7 -0.79 47.99 49.39
C GLY A 7 0.24 46.87 49.61
N THR A 8 1.11 47.04 50.60
CA THR A 8 1.92 45.94 51.18
C THR A 8 1.45 45.71 52.61
N THR A 9 1.04 44.49 52.96
CA THR A 9 0.80 44.15 54.38
C THR A 9 1.07 42.67 54.70
N ARG A 10 1.37 42.42 55.97
CA ARG A 10 1.96 41.20 56.56
C ARG A 10 1.17 40.84 57.83
N ARG A 11 1.34 39.62 58.37
CA ARG A 11 0.96 39.15 59.75
C ARG A 11 -0.55 38.85 59.99
N PRO A 12 -0.96 38.08 61.03
CA PRO A 12 -0.41 37.84 62.41
C PRO A 12 0.35 36.48 62.58
N SER A 13 1.11 36.12 63.65
CA SER A 13 1.09 36.32 65.14
C SER A 13 0.13 35.34 65.88
N ALA A 14 0.39 34.73 67.06
CA ALA A 14 1.38 35.01 68.12
C ALA A 14 1.66 33.83 69.14
N ALA A 15 2.67 34.02 70.01
CA ALA A 15 2.89 33.47 71.38
C ALA A 15 3.25 31.97 71.56
N SER A 16 4.00 31.54 72.61
CA SER A 16 4.30 32.14 73.93
C SER A 16 5.78 31.97 74.43
N ARG A 17 6.06 32.21 75.74
CA ARG A 17 7.40 32.49 76.34
C ARG A 17 7.85 31.50 77.42
N SER A 18 9.16 31.25 77.54
CA SER A 18 9.99 31.35 78.78
C SER A 18 11.48 31.11 78.43
N ARG A 19 12.43 32.02 78.69
CA ARG A 19 13.12 32.44 79.94
C ARG A 19 14.00 31.35 80.60
N GLY A 20 15.33 31.52 80.51
CA GLY A 20 16.33 30.78 81.28
C GLY A 20 17.76 30.95 80.74
N ASP A 21 18.52 31.88 81.32
CA ASP A 21 19.99 32.07 81.20
C ASP A 21 20.44 32.61 82.57
N PRO A 22 21.63 32.25 83.11
CA PRO A 22 22.82 33.04 82.79
C PRO A 22 24.18 32.30 82.83
N SER A 23 25.14 32.79 82.01
CA SER A 23 26.57 33.04 82.36
C SER A 23 27.51 31.85 82.67
N SER A 24 28.85 31.94 82.55
CA SER A 24 29.76 32.77 81.73
C SER A 24 31.21 32.23 81.87
N SER A 25 32.14 32.71 81.02
CA SER A 25 33.62 32.70 81.16
C SER A 25 34.39 31.35 81.22
N ALA A 26 35.15 31.10 80.15
CA ALA A 26 36.54 30.63 80.20
C ALA A 26 37.45 31.88 79.97
N PRO A 27 38.75 31.92 80.38
CA PRO A 27 39.82 30.96 80.05
C PRO A 27 40.57 30.48 81.33
N ASP A 28 41.83 30.02 81.41
CA ASP A 28 42.99 29.94 80.49
C ASP A 28 43.96 28.79 80.91
N PRO A 29 44.86 28.25 80.05
CA PRO A 29 45.60 27.02 80.34
C PRO A 29 47.06 27.24 80.75
N ASP A 30 47.36 27.26 82.05
CA ASP A 30 48.72 26.92 82.52
C ASP A 30 48.74 26.42 83.96
N ALA A 31 48.52 25.11 84.14
CA ALA A 31 48.62 24.45 85.44
C ALA A 31 49.27 23.06 85.34
N ARG A 32 50.54 23.02 85.74
CA ARG A 32 51.19 21.83 86.35
C ARG A 32 51.53 20.69 85.39
N ARG A 33 52.44 21.04 84.48
CA ARG A 33 53.80 20.45 84.48
C ARG A 33 54.39 20.36 85.90
N ALA A 34 53.89 19.42 86.73
CA ALA A 34 54.42 19.17 88.09
C ALA A 34 54.20 17.73 88.61
N ALA A 35 53.74 16.80 87.76
CA ALA A 35 53.43 15.42 88.16
C ALA A 35 54.14 14.34 87.32
N ALA A 36 55.23 14.70 86.62
CA ALA A 36 55.85 13.86 85.59
C ALA A 36 57.29 13.37 85.92
N ALA A 37 57.77 13.50 87.16
CA ALA A 37 59.20 13.33 87.48
C ALA A 37 59.54 12.60 88.80
N ALA A 38 58.66 11.76 89.34
CA ALA A 38 58.87 11.14 90.66
C ALA A 38 58.57 9.61 90.79
N ALA A 39 58.23 8.91 89.70
CA ALA A 39 57.87 7.48 89.76
C ALA A 39 58.67 6.57 88.78
N ALA A 40 59.72 7.08 88.15
CA ALA A 40 60.60 6.29 87.29
C ALA A 40 61.83 5.78 88.06
N ARG A 41 61.76 4.56 88.63
CA ARG A 41 62.86 3.56 88.75
C ARG A 41 62.53 2.42 89.73
N ARG A 42 62.14 1.25 89.21
CA ARG A 42 62.66 -0.08 89.59
C ARG A 42 62.21 -1.18 88.60
N SER A 43 63.07 -2.18 88.43
CA SER A 43 63.03 -3.40 87.58
C SER A 43 61.71 -4.21 87.59
N GLY A 44 61.40 -5.11 86.64
CA GLY A 44 62.09 -5.58 85.43
C GLY A 44 61.87 -7.09 85.13
N ARG A 45 61.92 -7.49 83.84
CA ARG A 45 62.12 -8.87 83.29
C ARG A 45 61.00 -9.95 83.39
N GLY A 46 60.15 -10.00 82.34
CA GLY A 46 59.70 -11.16 81.52
C GLY A 46 59.16 -12.50 82.09
N ASP A 47 58.08 -13.01 81.47
CA ASP A 47 57.83 -14.46 81.26
C ASP A 47 56.80 -14.74 80.13
N HIS A 48 56.77 -15.95 79.54
CA HIS A 48 55.84 -16.37 78.46
C HIS A 48 55.07 -17.67 78.80
N GLY A 49 53.76 -17.72 78.56
CA GLY A 49 52.90 -18.90 78.72
C GLY A 49 52.39 -19.50 77.39
N PRO A 50 52.02 -20.81 77.34
CA PRO A 50 51.73 -21.52 76.09
C PRO A 50 50.31 -21.30 75.53
N LEU A 51 50.17 -21.40 74.21
CA LEU A 51 48.93 -21.22 73.45
C LEU A 51 47.97 -22.43 73.57
N ARG A 52 46.69 -22.16 73.82
CA ARG A 52 45.63 -23.18 73.96
C ARG A 52 44.84 -23.31 72.66
N VAL A 53 45.03 -24.40 71.92
CA VAL A 53 44.27 -24.68 70.68
C VAL A 53 42.86 -25.15 71.03
N MET A 54 41.83 -24.53 70.43
CA MET A 54 40.43 -24.91 70.70
C MET A 54 40.04 -26.21 69.97
N ALA A 55 39.40 -27.13 70.70
CA ALA A 55 38.82 -28.34 70.12
C ALA A 55 37.48 -28.01 69.43
N VAL A 56 37.46 -28.04 68.09
CA VAL A 56 36.24 -27.88 67.28
C VAL A 56 35.57 -29.23 67.08
N SER A 57 34.24 -29.30 67.22
CA SER A 57 33.51 -30.58 67.11
C SER A 57 33.40 -31.06 65.66
N ALA A 58 33.42 -32.38 65.45
CA ALA A 58 33.26 -32.97 64.11
C ALA A 58 31.90 -32.62 63.47
N ARG A 59 30.84 -32.46 64.28
CA ARG A 59 29.50 -32.04 63.80
C ARG A 59 29.51 -30.60 63.26
N THR A 60 30.21 -29.69 63.93
CA THR A 60 30.37 -28.31 63.44
C THR A 60 31.18 -28.25 62.15
N LEU A 61 32.21 -29.10 61.98
CA LEU A 61 32.96 -29.21 60.72
C LEU A 61 32.09 -29.78 59.57
N LEU A 62 31.29 -30.81 59.83
CA LEU A 62 30.39 -31.39 58.84
C LEU A 62 29.32 -30.37 58.37
N LEU A 63 28.71 -29.63 59.30
CA LEU A 63 27.75 -28.58 58.99
C LEU A 63 28.39 -27.43 58.20
N LEU A 64 29.62 -27.03 58.54
CA LEU A 64 30.36 -26.02 57.78
C LEU A 64 30.69 -26.50 56.36
N GLY A 65 31.02 -27.78 56.19
CA GLY A 65 31.25 -28.40 54.88
C GLY A 65 29.98 -28.49 54.02
N ILE A 66 28.84 -28.87 54.61
CA ILE A 66 27.56 -28.87 53.89
C ILE A 66 27.16 -27.43 53.52
N ALA A 67 27.35 -26.47 54.42
CA ALA A 67 27.09 -25.06 54.13
C ALA A 67 28.00 -24.50 53.02
N SER A 68 29.28 -24.89 52.97
CA SER A 68 30.19 -24.47 51.90
C SER A 68 29.82 -25.10 50.56
N VAL A 69 29.44 -26.38 50.52
CA VAL A 69 28.95 -27.04 49.30
C VAL A 69 27.63 -26.45 48.82
N ALA A 70 26.71 -26.11 49.73
CA ALA A 70 25.46 -25.43 49.38
C ALA A 70 25.71 -24.02 48.82
N LEU A 71 26.64 -23.27 49.43
CA LEU A 71 27.02 -21.93 48.97
C LEU A 71 27.75 -21.97 47.62
N LEU A 72 28.65 -22.93 47.40
CA LEU A 72 29.31 -23.14 46.11
C LEU A 72 28.32 -23.62 45.04
N SER A 73 27.37 -24.50 45.38
CA SER A 73 26.30 -24.93 44.46
C SER A 73 25.40 -23.76 44.08
N PHE A 74 25.02 -22.90 45.04
CA PHE A 74 24.22 -21.71 44.78
C PHE A 74 24.99 -20.68 43.95
N ALA A 75 26.27 -20.45 44.26
CA ALA A 75 27.14 -19.59 43.46
C ALA A 75 27.32 -20.12 42.03
N PHE A 76 27.45 -21.45 41.86
CA PHE A 76 27.53 -22.09 40.54
C PHE A 76 26.22 -21.98 39.76
N LEU A 77 25.07 -22.21 40.40
CA LEU A 77 23.75 -22.05 39.79
C LEU A 77 23.45 -20.58 39.42
N ALA A 78 23.84 -19.62 40.25
CA ALA A 78 23.71 -18.20 39.94
C ALA A 78 24.66 -17.78 38.80
N TYR A 79 25.91 -18.24 38.83
CA TYR A 79 26.91 -17.95 37.80
C TYR A 79 26.51 -18.55 36.45
N THR A 80 26.17 -19.84 36.41
CA THR A 80 25.76 -20.52 35.16
C THR A 80 24.39 -20.06 34.69
N GLY A 81 23.38 -19.98 35.58
CA GLY A 81 22.03 -19.57 35.22
C GLY A 81 21.98 -18.16 34.63
N GLY A 82 22.70 -17.20 35.22
CA GLY A 82 22.81 -15.85 34.67
C GLY A 82 23.52 -15.80 33.31
N TRP A 83 24.53 -16.65 33.10
CA TRP A 83 25.26 -16.73 31.83
C TRP A 83 24.42 -17.34 30.70
N TRP A 84 23.86 -18.53 30.92
CA TRP A 84 23.03 -19.23 29.93
C TRP A 84 21.78 -18.42 29.54
N GLN A 85 21.16 -17.74 30.51
CA GLN A 85 19.99 -16.89 30.24
C GLN A 85 20.38 -15.65 29.43
N ALA A 86 21.49 -14.96 29.77
CA ALA A 86 21.97 -13.82 29.01
C ALA A 86 22.41 -14.20 27.58
N GLU A 87 23.06 -15.35 27.40
CA GLU A 87 23.50 -15.82 26.08
C GLU A 87 22.29 -16.17 25.19
N ALA A 88 21.31 -16.91 25.72
CA ALA A 88 20.06 -17.22 25.01
C ALA A 88 19.22 -15.96 24.67
N GLU A 89 19.14 -14.98 25.58
CA GLU A 89 18.51 -13.68 25.30
C GLU A 89 19.30 -12.91 24.22
N SER A 90 20.62 -13.01 24.21
CA SER A 90 21.47 -12.36 23.19
C SER A 90 21.33 -12.99 21.80
N GLU A 91 21.26 -14.33 21.71
CA GLU A 91 21.02 -15.05 20.46
C GLU A 91 19.61 -14.80 19.94
N GLY A 92 18.60 -14.84 20.82
CA GLY A 92 17.21 -14.49 20.48
C GLY A 92 17.10 -13.05 19.98
N ALA A 93 17.73 -12.09 20.66
CA ALA A 93 17.78 -10.69 20.21
C ALA A 93 18.55 -10.52 18.89
N ALA A 94 19.63 -11.28 18.66
CA ALA A 94 20.38 -11.26 17.41
C ALA A 94 19.57 -11.87 16.24
N ALA A 95 18.85 -12.96 16.49
CA ALA A 95 17.93 -13.57 15.54
C ALA A 95 16.78 -12.61 15.18
N LEU A 96 16.15 -11.98 16.18
CA LEU A 96 15.11 -10.97 15.96
C LEU A 96 15.65 -9.75 15.20
N ARG A 97 16.86 -9.26 15.51
CA ARG A 97 17.51 -8.17 14.74
C ARG A 97 17.81 -8.58 13.29
N ARG A 98 18.21 -9.83 13.06
CA ARG A 98 18.46 -10.38 11.71
C ARG A 98 17.16 -10.54 10.93
N MET A 99 16.10 -11.05 11.55
CA MET A 99 14.76 -11.15 10.96
C MET A 99 14.20 -9.77 10.65
N ALA A 100 14.24 -8.83 11.59
CA ALA A 100 13.83 -7.43 11.38
C ALA A 100 14.55 -6.83 10.18
N ARG A 101 15.89 -6.91 10.11
CA ARG A 101 16.65 -6.42 8.95
C ARG A 101 16.27 -7.08 7.62
N SER A 102 15.76 -8.32 7.63
CA SER A 102 15.33 -9.00 6.40
C SER A 102 13.92 -8.63 5.92
N VAL A 103 13.06 -8.08 6.79
CA VAL A 103 11.67 -7.71 6.46
C VAL A 103 11.41 -6.20 6.49
N THR A 104 12.26 -5.42 7.15
CA THR A 104 12.23 -3.96 7.13
C THR A 104 12.88 -3.45 5.84
N PRO A 105 12.22 -2.58 5.06
CA PRO A 105 12.84 -1.91 3.92
C PRO A 105 14.12 -1.16 4.32
N LEU A 106 15.03 -0.98 3.36
CA LEU A 106 16.25 -0.21 3.60
C LEU A 106 15.91 1.21 4.09
N ASP A 107 16.52 1.62 5.21
CA ASP A 107 16.41 2.97 5.76
C ASP A 107 17.24 3.95 4.92
N ALA A 108 16.69 4.31 3.77
CA ALA A 108 17.25 5.24 2.80
C ALA A 108 16.11 6.02 2.12
N PRO A 109 16.36 7.26 1.63
CA PRO A 109 15.39 8.00 0.83
C PRO A 109 14.92 7.15 -0.37
N ARG A 110 13.61 7.12 -0.64
CA ARG A 110 13.09 6.34 -1.77
C ARG A 110 13.58 6.98 -3.07
N MET A 111 14.07 6.16 -4.00
CA MET A 111 14.51 6.66 -5.30
C MET A 111 13.41 7.44 -6.04
N MET A 112 12.15 7.03 -5.87
CA MET A 112 10.99 7.72 -6.47
C MET A 112 10.75 9.13 -5.91
N ASP A 113 11.24 9.45 -4.71
CA ASP A 113 11.04 10.77 -4.08
C ASP A 113 12.05 11.81 -4.59
N LEU A 114 13.04 11.40 -5.39
CA LEU A 114 14.06 12.30 -5.94
C LEU A 114 13.46 13.27 -6.99
N PRO A 115 13.89 14.55 -7.05
CA PRO A 115 13.26 15.58 -7.87
C PRO A 115 13.10 15.24 -9.36
N GLN A 116 14.05 14.49 -9.95
CA GLN A 116 14.00 14.11 -11.37
C GLN A 116 12.85 13.16 -11.72
N PHE A 117 12.24 12.49 -10.74
CA PHE A 117 11.08 11.62 -10.95
C PHE A 117 9.74 12.32 -10.66
N GLN A 118 9.77 13.58 -10.23
CA GLN A 118 8.60 14.36 -9.80
C GLN A 118 8.04 15.25 -10.92
N GLY A 119 6.96 15.99 -10.61
CA GLY A 119 6.33 16.95 -11.53
C GLY A 119 5.93 16.32 -12.86
N GLY A 120 6.28 17.00 -13.96
CA GLY A 120 5.94 16.56 -15.32
C GLY A 120 6.49 15.17 -15.69
N HIS A 121 7.59 14.70 -15.08
CA HIS A 121 8.05 13.33 -15.32
C HIS A 121 7.08 12.30 -14.73
N LYS A 122 6.70 12.45 -13.45
CA LYS A 122 5.71 11.59 -12.78
C LYS A 122 4.41 11.56 -13.57
N GLU A 123 3.93 12.75 -13.94
CA GLU A 123 2.67 12.92 -14.67
C GLU A 123 2.71 12.30 -16.07
N SER A 124 3.79 12.51 -16.84
CA SER A 124 3.93 11.94 -18.20
C SER A 124 3.88 10.41 -18.23
N LEU A 125 4.13 9.76 -17.08
CA LEU A 125 4.07 8.31 -16.92
C LEU A 125 2.86 7.86 -16.09
N TYR A 126 1.93 8.75 -15.74
CA TYR A 126 0.79 8.40 -14.88
C TYR A 126 -0.05 7.28 -15.50
N TRP A 127 -0.61 7.51 -16.70
CA TRP A 127 -1.29 6.50 -17.49
C TRP A 127 -0.35 5.70 -18.40
N GLY A 128 -0.62 4.40 -18.54
CA GLY A 128 -0.01 3.54 -19.55
C GLY A 128 -0.58 2.12 -19.56
N THR A 129 -0.02 1.29 -20.44
CA THR A 129 -0.38 -0.13 -20.67
C THR A 129 0.20 -1.06 -19.59
N TYR A 130 0.15 -0.64 -18.31
CA TYR A 130 0.86 -1.25 -17.19
C TYR A 130 0.21 -2.52 -16.63
N ARG A 131 -0.46 -3.32 -17.47
CA ARG A 131 -1.09 -4.60 -17.13
C ARG A 131 -0.66 -5.69 -18.13
N PRO A 132 0.63 -6.08 -18.15
CA PRO A 132 1.19 -6.96 -19.18
C PRO A 132 0.66 -8.41 -19.14
N ASN A 133 -0.11 -8.78 -18.12
CA ASN A 133 -0.72 -10.09 -17.98
C ASN A 133 -2.06 -10.23 -18.72
N VAL A 134 -2.59 -9.15 -19.30
CA VAL A 134 -3.82 -9.17 -20.13
C VAL A 134 -3.50 -8.66 -21.53
N TYR A 135 -4.25 -9.10 -22.55
CA TYR A 135 -3.97 -8.77 -23.95
C TYR A 135 -3.91 -7.27 -24.20
N LEU A 136 -4.90 -6.53 -23.68
CA LEU A 136 -4.87 -5.08 -23.58
C LEU A 136 -5.40 -4.65 -22.20
N GLY A 137 -4.59 -3.91 -21.44
CA GLY A 137 -4.98 -3.37 -20.14
C GLY A 137 -4.27 -2.06 -19.83
N ILE A 138 -5.04 -1.08 -19.37
CA ILE A 138 -4.60 0.27 -19.02
C ILE A 138 -4.71 0.44 -17.50
N ARG A 139 -3.74 1.14 -16.92
CA ARG A 139 -3.65 1.39 -15.48
C ARG A 139 -2.91 2.71 -15.23
N ALA A 140 -3.24 3.38 -14.14
CA ALA A 140 -2.48 4.51 -13.62
C ALA A 140 -1.41 4.08 -12.59
N ARG A 141 -0.32 4.83 -12.49
CA ARG A 141 0.79 4.57 -11.53
C ARG A 141 0.46 5.05 -10.09
N THR A 142 -0.68 4.61 -9.59
CA THR A 142 -1.17 4.84 -8.22
C THR A 142 -1.52 3.50 -7.55
N PRO A 143 -1.47 3.37 -6.20
CA PRO A 143 -1.73 2.10 -5.51
C PRO A 143 -3.13 1.53 -5.77
N LEU A 144 -4.16 2.38 -5.75
CA LEU A 144 -5.55 2.01 -6.02
C LEU A 144 -6.02 2.76 -7.26
N SER A 145 -5.86 2.12 -8.42
CA SER A 145 -6.04 2.73 -9.73
C SER A 145 -7.46 2.53 -10.27
N LEU A 146 -7.90 3.50 -11.07
CA LEU A 146 -8.86 3.21 -12.12
C LEU A 146 -8.14 2.37 -13.21
N ILE A 147 -8.69 1.22 -13.57
CA ILE A 147 -8.11 0.28 -14.55
C ILE A 147 -9.10 0.06 -15.69
N ALA A 148 -8.58 -0.18 -16.89
CA ALA A 148 -9.38 -0.55 -18.04
C ALA A 148 -8.76 -1.72 -18.80
N GLY A 149 -9.49 -2.27 -19.78
CA GLY A 149 -8.96 -3.26 -20.70
C GLY A 149 -10.01 -3.88 -21.60
N LEU A 150 -9.56 -4.83 -22.41
CA LEU A 150 -10.36 -5.49 -23.44
C LEU A 150 -10.48 -6.99 -23.16
N MET A 151 -11.64 -7.56 -23.51
CA MET A 151 -11.86 -8.99 -23.68
C MET A 151 -12.61 -9.24 -25.00
N TRP A 152 -12.61 -10.46 -25.51
CA TRP A 152 -13.48 -10.91 -26.60
C TRP A 152 -13.83 -12.38 -26.45
N ILE A 153 -14.81 -12.86 -27.21
CA ILE A 153 -15.15 -14.29 -27.27
C ILE A 153 -14.25 -14.96 -28.33
N GLY A 154 -13.49 -15.98 -27.92
CA GLY A 154 -12.83 -16.93 -28.81
C GLY A 154 -13.46 -18.31 -28.70
N VAL A 155 -13.23 -19.19 -29.68
CA VAL A 155 -13.69 -20.59 -29.65
C VAL A 155 -12.50 -21.52 -29.42
N LYS A 156 -12.63 -22.51 -28.54
CA LYS A 156 -11.65 -23.60 -28.43
C LYS A 156 -12.39 -24.92 -28.31
N ASN A 157 -12.02 -25.90 -29.14
CA ASN A 157 -12.65 -27.23 -29.17
C ASN A 157 -14.20 -27.20 -29.27
N GLY A 158 -14.75 -26.21 -29.99
CA GLY A 158 -16.21 -26.02 -30.13
C GLY A 158 -16.91 -25.38 -28.92
N GLN A 159 -16.16 -24.91 -27.91
CA GLN A 159 -16.68 -24.19 -26.76
C GLN A 159 -16.24 -22.72 -26.80
N TYR A 160 -17.11 -21.81 -26.34
CA TYR A 160 -16.80 -20.38 -26.25
C TYR A 160 -16.06 -20.05 -24.95
N PHE A 161 -15.01 -19.24 -25.05
CA PHE A 161 -14.20 -18.75 -23.93
C PHE A 161 -13.99 -17.24 -24.01
N ILE A 162 -13.88 -16.59 -22.86
CA ILE A 162 -13.50 -15.17 -22.77
C ILE A 162 -11.98 -15.06 -22.82
N ARG A 163 -11.46 -14.43 -23.87
CA ARG A 163 -10.04 -14.07 -23.99
C ARG A 163 -9.80 -12.79 -23.21
N HIS A 164 -8.85 -12.80 -22.26
CA HIS A 164 -8.55 -11.64 -21.43
C HIS A 164 -7.11 -11.65 -20.92
N VAL A 165 -6.76 -12.67 -20.13
CA VAL A 165 -5.41 -12.94 -19.66
C VAL A 165 -4.59 -13.57 -20.79
N CYS A 166 -3.34 -13.16 -20.96
CA CYS A 166 -2.44 -13.76 -21.94
C CYS A 166 -2.13 -15.22 -21.54
N GLN A 167 -2.60 -16.19 -22.31
CA GLN A 167 -2.32 -17.61 -22.08
C GLN A 167 -1.83 -18.30 -23.36
N ASP A 168 -0.74 -19.07 -23.27
CA ASP A 168 -0.25 -19.88 -24.41
C ASP A 168 -1.31 -20.89 -24.88
N SER A 169 -2.16 -21.36 -23.96
CA SER A 169 -3.32 -22.21 -24.24
C SER A 169 -4.44 -21.53 -25.02
N ASP A 170 -4.39 -20.22 -25.25
CA ASP A 170 -5.35 -19.57 -26.14
C ASP A 170 -5.05 -19.84 -27.62
N GLU A 171 -3.83 -20.25 -27.97
CA GLU A 171 -3.42 -20.66 -29.33
C GLU A 171 -3.60 -19.55 -30.40
N LEU A 172 -3.49 -18.28 -30.00
CA LEU A 172 -3.45 -17.13 -30.91
C LEU A 172 -2.28 -17.27 -31.89
N SER A 173 -2.57 -17.10 -33.18
CA SER A 173 -1.56 -17.18 -34.25
C SER A 173 -0.54 -16.04 -34.21
N LYS A 174 -0.95 -14.87 -33.68
CA LYS A 174 -0.11 -13.70 -33.44
C LYS A 174 -0.70 -12.89 -32.30
N TYR A 175 0.13 -12.37 -31.39
CA TYR A 175 -0.20 -11.20 -30.57
C TYR A 175 1.08 -10.46 -30.18
N GLY A 176 1.03 -9.13 -30.12
CA GLY A 176 2.16 -8.33 -29.62
C GLY A 176 2.15 -6.88 -30.09
N TRP A 177 2.98 -6.05 -29.46
CA TRP A 177 3.21 -4.68 -29.88
C TRP A 177 4.06 -4.65 -31.15
N ALA A 178 3.49 -4.15 -32.25
CA ALA A 178 4.23 -3.82 -33.46
C ALA A 178 5.09 -2.56 -33.22
N ASP A 179 4.51 -1.58 -32.52
CA ASP A 179 5.18 -0.34 -32.08
C ASP A 179 4.75 -0.01 -30.65
N HIS A 180 5.66 0.44 -29.79
CA HIS A 180 5.31 0.99 -28.47
C HIS A 180 6.44 1.86 -27.93
N ASN A 181 6.18 3.15 -27.65
CA ASN A 181 7.23 4.08 -27.18
C ASN A 181 7.37 4.14 -25.64
N GLY A 182 6.51 3.43 -24.91
CA GLY A 182 6.54 3.37 -23.44
C GLY A 182 6.02 4.64 -22.74
N ARG A 183 5.44 5.58 -23.49
CA ARG A 183 4.97 6.88 -22.98
C ARG A 183 3.53 7.17 -23.36
N ASP A 184 3.28 7.42 -24.64
CA ASP A 184 2.05 8.03 -25.15
C ASP A 184 1.50 7.37 -26.42
N TYR A 185 2.25 6.43 -27.02
CA TYR A 185 1.84 5.70 -28.21
C TYR A 185 2.17 4.21 -28.14
N GLY A 186 1.22 3.40 -28.60
CA GLY A 186 1.44 1.99 -28.93
C GLY A 186 0.45 1.48 -29.97
N ARG A 187 0.90 0.51 -30.78
CA ARG A 187 0.09 -0.25 -31.73
C ARG A 187 0.41 -1.74 -31.56
N GLN A 188 -0.58 -2.51 -31.15
CA GLN A 188 -0.54 -3.95 -31.03
C GLN A 188 -1.40 -4.58 -32.13
N GLU A 189 -0.95 -5.74 -32.60
CA GLU A 189 -1.68 -6.58 -33.54
C GLU A 189 -1.92 -7.93 -32.87
N LEU A 190 -3.13 -8.48 -33.02
CA LEU A 190 -3.46 -9.84 -32.60
C LEU A 190 -4.37 -10.53 -33.63
N THR A 191 -4.16 -11.83 -33.83
CA THR A 191 -4.96 -12.67 -34.73
C THR A 191 -5.41 -13.94 -34.01
N ASP A 192 -6.72 -14.07 -33.80
CA ASP A 192 -7.41 -15.21 -33.18
C ASP A 192 -8.50 -15.70 -34.14
N GLN A 193 -8.35 -16.91 -34.69
CA GLN A 193 -9.41 -17.61 -35.46
C GLN A 193 -10.05 -16.81 -36.62
N GLY A 194 -9.25 -16.04 -37.34
CA GLY A 194 -9.73 -15.20 -38.46
C GLY A 194 -10.22 -13.82 -38.04
N LEU A 195 -10.32 -13.50 -36.74
CA LEU A 195 -10.36 -12.12 -36.27
C LEU A 195 -8.93 -11.56 -36.23
N HIS A 196 -8.66 -10.57 -37.07
CA HIS A 196 -7.46 -9.74 -36.99
C HIS A 196 -7.83 -8.41 -36.32
N LEU A 197 -7.30 -8.16 -35.14
CA LEU A 197 -7.58 -6.96 -34.36
C LEU A 197 -6.30 -6.15 -34.15
N THR A 198 -6.32 -4.90 -34.59
CA THR A 198 -5.30 -3.90 -34.26
C THR A 198 -5.80 -3.06 -33.09
N THR A 199 -5.05 -3.02 -32.00
CA THR A 199 -5.31 -2.18 -30.83
C THR A 199 -4.29 -1.05 -30.78
N SER A 200 -4.73 0.20 -30.91
CA SER A 200 -3.84 1.37 -30.85
C SER A 200 -4.15 2.22 -29.62
N PHE A 201 -3.14 2.47 -28.79
CA PHE A 201 -3.21 3.33 -27.61
C PHE A 201 -2.58 4.70 -27.92
N LEU A 202 -3.29 5.77 -27.59
CA LEU A 202 -2.82 7.15 -27.66
C LEU A 202 -3.08 7.84 -26.32
N LYS A 203 -2.13 8.66 -25.86
CA LYS A 203 -2.28 9.54 -24.71
C LYS A 203 -1.97 10.98 -25.11
N GLU A 204 -2.81 11.90 -24.68
CA GLU A 204 -2.67 13.33 -24.97
C GLU A 204 -2.96 14.15 -23.72
N LYS A 205 -2.22 15.25 -23.51
CA LYS A 205 -2.54 16.23 -22.48
C LYS A 205 -2.83 17.57 -23.15
N GLY A 206 -4.07 18.05 -23.00
CA GLY A 206 -4.53 19.33 -23.53
C GLY A 206 -5.09 20.23 -22.44
N ASP A 207 -5.62 21.39 -22.85
CA ASP A 207 -6.34 22.29 -21.97
C ASP A 207 -7.62 21.63 -21.45
N GLY A 208 -7.82 21.64 -20.14
CA GLY A 208 -8.94 20.98 -19.48
C GLY A 208 -8.77 19.47 -19.24
N SER A 209 -7.65 18.86 -19.62
CA SER A 209 -7.28 17.52 -19.13
C SER A 209 -6.85 17.58 -17.66
N GLY A 210 -7.22 16.57 -16.88
CA GLY A 210 -6.78 16.36 -15.51
C GLY A 210 -5.35 15.82 -15.41
N TYR A 211 -4.97 15.34 -14.21
CA TYR A 211 -3.62 14.80 -13.97
C TYR A 211 -3.34 13.59 -14.87
N GLY A 212 -2.18 13.58 -15.51
CA GLY A 212 -1.75 12.48 -16.38
C GLY A 212 -2.33 12.52 -17.79
N GLY A 213 -3.25 13.43 -18.08
CA GLY A 213 -3.87 13.60 -19.40
C GLY A 213 -4.98 12.61 -19.72
N ASP A 214 -5.47 12.74 -20.94
CA ASP A 214 -6.52 11.94 -21.56
C ASP A 214 -5.90 10.80 -22.38
N TRP A 215 -6.66 9.75 -22.64
CA TRP A 215 -6.19 8.65 -23.48
C TRP A 215 -7.32 8.05 -24.32
N ALA A 216 -6.95 7.41 -25.42
CA ALA A 216 -7.87 6.67 -26.25
C ALA A 216 -7.29 5.32 -26.69
N VAL A 217 -8.20 4.39 -26.97
CA VAL A 217 -7.94 3.09 -27.58
C VAL A 217 -8.76 3.00 -28.86
N ARG A 218 -8.07 2.89 -30.00
CA ARG A 218 -8.69 2.51 -31.28
C ARG A 218 -8.62 1.00 -31.46
N LEU A 219 -9.77 0.39 -31.68
CA LEU A 219 -9.97 -1.02 -32.01
C LEU A 219 -10.33 -1.09 -33.50
N ASP A 220 -9.41 -1.57 -34.34
CA ASP A 220 -9.63 -1.77 -35.78
C ASP A 220 -9.67 -3.28 -36.06
N ALA A 221 -10.88 -3.80 -36.26
CA ALA A 221 -11.18 -5.22 -36.38
C ALA A 221 -11.46 -5.60 -37.84
N LYS A 222 -10.78 -6.61 -38.34
CA LYS A 222 -10.87 -7.12 -39.72
C LYS A 222 -10.96 -8.64 -39.74
N ASN A 223 -11.45 -9.20 -40.84
CA ASN A 223 -11.42 -10.65 -41.07
C ASN A 223 -10.14 -11.04 -41.84
N GLU A 224 -9.43 -12.05 -41.36
CA GLU A 224 -8.22 -12.65 -41.92
C GLU A 224 -8.54 -14.07 -42.43
N GLY A 225 -9.44 -14.15 -43.43
CA GLY A 225 -9.92 -15.41 -44.00
C GLY A 225 -10.75 -15.24 -45.27
N SER A 226 -10.65 -16.18 -46.21
CA SER A 226 -11.18 -16.05 -47.59
C SER A 226 -12.50 -16.78 -47.84
N SER A 227 -13.61 -16.27 -47.30
CA SER A 227 -14.91 -16.32 -47.98
C SER A 227 -15.74 -15.10 -47.59
N LEU A 228 -16.14 -14.29 -48.57
CA LEU A 228 -17.02 -13.13 -48.31
C LEU A 228 -18.41 -13.56 -47.81
N SER A 229 -18.78 -14.83 -48.03
CA SER A 229 -20.05 -15.43 -47.64
C SER A 229 -20.16 -15.75 -46.14
N GLU A 230 -19.11 -16.29 -45.50
CA GLU A 230 -19.16 -16.64 -44.06
C GLU A 230 -18.76 -15.43 -43.19
N ALA A 231 -17.83 -14.61 -43.67
CA ALA A 231 -17.37 -13.40 -42.97
C ALA A 231 -18.47 -12.35 -42.72
N GLN A 232 -19.53 -12.37 -43.52
CA GLN A 232 -20.59 -11.35 -43.52
C GLN A 232 -21.73 -11.66 -42.51
N GLU A 233 -21.73 -12.85 -41.89
CA GLU A 233 -22.76 -13.31 -40.95
C GLU A 233 -22.26 -13.43 -39.49
N SER A 234 -20.95 -13.53 -39.25
CA SER A 234 -20.40 -13.66 -37.89
C SER A 234 -20.27 -12.30 -37.17
N THR A 235 -21.21 -12.01 -36.27
CA THR A 235 -21.07 -10.91 -35.29
C THR A 235 -19.90 -11.21 -34.35
N THR A 236 -18.97 -10.26 -34.21
CA THR A 236 -17.91 -10.31 -33.20
C THR A 236 -18.35 -9.52 -31.98
N HIS A 237 -18.16 -10.07 -30.78
CA HIS A 237 -18.45 -9.38 -29.52
C HIS A 237 -17.15 -9.00 -28.81
N LEU A 238 -16.93 -7.70 -28.67
CA LEU A 238 -15.82 -7.13 -27.90
C LEU A 238 -16.35 -6.63 -26.55
N PHE A 239 -15.57 -6.78 -25.49
CA PHE A 239 -15.95 -6.36 -24.14
C PHE A 239 -14.90 -5.37 -23.62
N PHE A 240 -15.25 -4.09 -23.56
CA PHE A 240 -14.41 -3.09 -22.91
C PHE A 240 -14.87 -2.88 -21.47
N TYR A 241 -13.94 -2.85 -20.52
CA TYR A 241 -14.28 -2.62 -19.12
C TYR A 241 -13.49 -1.45 -18.52
N ILE A 242 -14.08 -0.82 -17.52
CA ILE A 242 -13.45 0.15 -16.62
C ILE A 242 -13.83 -0.19 -15.18
N ALA A 243 -12.85 -0.21 -14.26
CA ALA A 243 -13.07 -0.58 -12.87
C ALA A 243 -12.17 0.23 -11.91
N ASP A 244 -12.68 0.53 -10.73
CA ASP A 244 -12.03 1.35 -9.71
C ASP A 244 -11.55 0.46 -8.54
N GLU A 245 -10.23 0.34 -8.35
CA GLU A 245 -9.63 -0.48 -7.29
C GLU A 245 -9.78 0.12 -5.89
N ALA A 246 -10.11 1.40 -5.75
CA ALA A 246 -10.46 1.99 -4.46
C ALA A 246 -11.92 1.68 -4.07
N GLY A 247 -12.68 1.01 -4.94
CA GLY A 247 -14.09 0.69 -4.71
C GLY A 247 -15.02 1.87 -4.92
N LYS A 248 -14.61 2.92 -5.64
CA LYS A 248 -15.47 4.07 -5.91
C LYS A 248 -16.56 3.71 -6.92
N LEU A 249 -17.76 4.24 -6.68
CA LEU A 249 -18.92 4.05 -7.54
C LEU A 249 -18.65 4.61 -8.95
N ILE A 250 -18.94 3.83 -9.97
CA ILE A 250 -18.96 4.25 -11.36
C ILE A 250 -20.40 4.51 -11.77
N THR A 251 -20.67 5.71 -12.28
CA THR A 251 -21.98 6.07 -12.83
C THR A 251 -22.09 5.54 -14.25
N MET A 252 -23.15 4.78 -14.51
CA MET A 252 -23.46 4.28 -15.84
C MET A 252 -24.03 5.41 -16.73
N GLY A 253 -23.51 5.53 -17.96
CA GLY A 253 -23.97 6.49 -18.96
C GLY A 253 -25.35 6.17 -19.56
N SER A 254 -25.85 7.07 -20.40
CA SER A 254 -27.20 7.00 -20.96
C SER A 254 -27.36 5.92 -22.03
N HIS A 255 -28.52 5.24 -22.03
CA HIS A 255 -28.87 4.20 -23.01
C HIS A 255 -29.08 4.76 -24.44
N GLU A 256 -29.46 6.03 -24.57
CA GLU A 256 -29.74 6.62 -25.88
C GLU A 256 -28.45 7.18 -26.50
N PRO A 257 -27.94 6.58 -27.61
CA PRO A 257 -26.88 7.22 -28.38
C PRO A 257 -27.44 8.51 -29.00
N PRO A 258 -26.73 9.65 -28.91
CA PRO A 258 -27.09 10.82 -29.70
C PRO A 258 -27.04 10.40 -31.18
N SER A 259 -28.09 10.72 -31.95
CA SER A 259 -28.33 10.19 -33.29
C SER A 259 -27.19 10.40 -34.29
N ARG A 260 -26.26 11.32 -33.99
CA ARG A 260 -24.83 11.26 -34.36
C ARG A 260 -23.98 11.83 -33.21
N GLY A 261 -22.98 11.10 -32.73
CA GLY A 261 -22.03 11.61 -31.74
C GLY A 261 -21.34 10.52 -30.90
N PRO A 262 -20.38 10.88 -30.04
CA PRO A 262 -19.81 9.96 -29.06
C PRO A 262 -20.87 9.59 -27.99
N VAL A 263 -20.92 8.32 -27.64
CA VAL A 263 -21.80 7.77 -26.60
C VAL A 263 -21.07 7.80 -25.26
N LEU A 264 -21.65 8.43 -24.24
CA LEU A 264 -21.11 8.37 -22.87
C LEU A 264 -21.38 6.97 -22.29
N LEU A 265 -20.33 6.20 -22.05
CA LEU A 265 -20.41 4.86 -21.46
C LEU A 265 -20.48 4.92 -19.93
N ALA A 266 -19.55 5.65 -19.31
CA ALA A 266 -19.35 5.71 -17.87
C ALA A 266 -18.85 7.09 -17.43
N SER A 267 -19.10 7.44 -16.18
CA SER A 267 -18.42 8.57 -15.51
C SER A 267 -18.17 8.27 -14.03
N GLY A 268 -17.26 9.02 -13.41
CA GLY A 268 -16.91 8.84 -12.00
C GLY A 268 -15.97 9.93 -11.50
N SER A 269 -15.38 9.74 -10.32
CA SER A 269 -14.42 10.69 -9.74
C SER A 269 -13.33 9.94 -8.95
N HIS A 270 -12.06 10.27 -9.21
CA HIS A 270 -10.89 9.64 -8.57
C HIS A 270 -9.88 10.70 -8.12
N GLU A 271 -9.14 10.43 -7.04
CA GLU A 271 -8.47 11.47 -6.23
C GLU A 271 -7.37 12.23 -6.96
N GLU A 272 -6.61 11.55 -7.82
CA GLU A 272 -5.51 12.19 -8.54
C GLU A 272 -5.98 12.89 -9.83
N ILE A 273 -7.05 12.41 -10.47
CA ILE A 273 -7.49 12.86 -11.80
C ILE A 273 -8.77 13.71 -11.81
N GLY A 274 -9.45 13.80 -10.67
CA GLY A 274 -10.76 14.44 -10.53
C GLY A 274 -11.89 13.64 -11.17
N ASP A 275 -12.93 14.34 -11.60
CA ASP A 275 -14.04 13.77 -12.35
C ASP A 275 -13.56 13.27 -13.72
N TRP A 276 -14.14 12.16 -14.19
CA TRP A 276 -13.75 11.53 -15.44
C TRP A 276 -14.96 10.97 -16.20
N GLU A 277 -14.82 10.90 -17.53
CA GLU A 277 -15.84 10.41 -18.45
C GLU A 277 -15.21 9.43 -19.46
N LEU A 278 -15.91 8.33 -19.75
CA LEU A 278 -15.53 7.32 -20.75
C LEU A 278 -16.54 7.36 -21.90
N TYR A 279 -16.05 7.56 -23.12
CA TYR A 279 -16.85 7.64 -24.34
C TYR A 279 -16.54 6.50 -25.31
N LEU A 280 -17.52 6.15 -26.13
CA LEU A 280 -17.37 5.32 -27.32
C LEU A 280 -17.74 6.13 -28.56
N ARG A 281 -16.89 6.09 -29.59
CA ARG A 281 -17.16 6.63 -30.93
C ARG A 281 -17.04 5.49 -31.96
N SER A 282 -17.98 5.48 -32.89
CA SER A 282 -17.96 4.63 -34.09
C SER A 282 -18.66 5.37 -35.23
N GLU A 283 -18.34 5.02 -36.48
CA GLU A 283 -19.12 5.43 -37.65
C GLU A 283 -20.36 4.54 -37.85
N ASP A 284 -20.32 3.31 -37.33
CA ASP A 284 -21.38 2.32 -37.40
C ASP A 284 -22.37 2.46 -36.23
N ASN A 285 -23.63 2.11 -36.46
CA ASN A 285 -24.61 1.94 -35.40
C ASN A 285 -24.37 0.61 -34.67
N LEU A 286 -23.79 0.67 -33.47
CA LEU A 286 -23.42 -0.50 -32.69
C LEU A 286 -24.49 -0.87 -31.66
N GLU A 287 -24.73 -2.17 -31.51
CA GLU A 287 -25.49 -2.72 -30.38
C GLU A 287 -24.53 -2.82 -29.18
N ILE A 288 -24.91 -2.17 -28.07
CA ILE A 288 -24.12 -2.09 -26.85
C ILE A 288 -24.95 -2.62 -25.68
N HIS A 289 -24.49 -3.72 -25.10
CA HIS A 289 -25.02 -4.26 -23.84
C HIS A 289 -24.04 -4.01 -22.71
N ARG A 290 -24.52 -3.93 -21.46
CA ARG A 290 -23.65 -3.62 -20.32
C ARG A 290 -23.95 -4.40 -19.05
N ALA A 291 -22.95 -4.49 -18.18
CA ALA A 291 -23.06 -5.04 -16.84
C ALA A 291 -22.24 -4.22 -15.85
N GLY A 292 -22.81 -3.90 -14.69
CA GLY A 292 -22.13 -3.29 -13.55
C GLY A 292 -22.05 -4.25 -12.37
N PHE A 293 -20.87 -4.37 -11.76
CA PHE A 293 -20.61 -5.25 -10.63
C PHE A 293 -19.86 -4.53 -9.50
N GLN A 294 -20.15 -4.91 -8.26
CA GLN A 294 -19.32 -4.58 -7.10
C GLN A 294 -18.29 -5.69 -6.85
N THR A 295 -17.00 -5.37 -6.94
CA THR A 295 -15.90 -6.32 -6.71
C THR A 295 -14.64 -5.67 -6.15
N SER A 296 -14.04 -6.31 -5.15
CA SER A 296 -12.67 -6.01 -4.70
C SER A 296 -11.60 -6.83 -5.43
N SER A 297 -12.02 -7.82 -6.23
CA SER A 297 -11.16 -8.83 -6.85
C SER A 297 -11.04 -8.61 -8.36
N MET A 298 -10.26 -7.60 -8.76
CA MET A 298 -10.06 -7.20 -10.16
C MET A 298 -9.40 -8.25 -11.07
N HIS A 299 -8.94 -9.36 -10.49
CA HIS A 299 -8.44 -10.52 -11.24
C HIS A 299 -9.58 -11.41 -11.78
N ASN A 300 -10.78 -11.37 -11.18
CA ASN A 300 -11.93 -12.22 -11.55
C ASN A 300 -12.90 -11.55 -12.54
N LEU A 301 -12.49 -10.46 -13.20
CA LEU A 301 -13.38 -9.72 -14.12
C LEU A 301 -13.84 -10.59 -15.31
N SER A 302 -12.98 -11.48 -15.82
CA SER A 302 -13.33 -12.47 -16.85
C SER A 302 -14.48 -13.39 -16.40
N ASP A 303 -14.41 -13.83 -15.15
CA ASP A 303 -15.31 -14.84 -14.59
C ASP A 303 -16.68 -14.22 -14.31
N LEU A 304 -16.71 -12.96 -13.86
CA LEU A 304 -17.93 -12.16 -13.72
C LEU A 304 -18.64 -11.98 -15.07
N VAL A 305 -17.89 -11.64 -16.13
CA VAL A 305 -18.43 -11.52 -17.49
C VAL A 305 -18.96 -12.86 -18.00
N GLN A 306 -18.19 -13.93 -17.85
CA GLN A 306 -18.62 -15.27 -18.28
C GLN A 306 -19.86 -15.74 -17.52
N HIS A 307 -19.93 -15.51 -16.21
CA HIS A 307 -21.10 -15.85 -15.39
C HIS A 307 -22.35 -15.04 -15.79
N ALA A 308 -22.20 -13.74 -16.05
CA ALA A 308 -23.30 -12.88 -16.50
C ALA A 308 -23.84 -13.32 -17.87
N LEU A 309 -22.95 -13.60 -18.83
CA LEU A 309 -23.31 -14.10 -20.16
C LEU A 309 -24.02 -15.45 -20.08
N VAL A 310 -23.50 -16.41 -19.33
CA VAL A 310 -24.11 -17.75 -19.18
C VAL A 310 -25.47 -17.66 -18.45
N THR A 311 -25.59 -16.78 -17.45
CA THR A 311 -26.85 -16.56 -16.75
C THR A 311 -27.90 -15.94 -17.66
N ASN A 312 -27.56 -14.87 -18.40
CA ASN A 312 -28.51 -14.24 -19.32
C ASN A 312 -28.88 -15.19 -20.47
N ALA A 313 -27.91 -15.87 -21.09
CA ALA A 313 -28.19 -16.83 -22.18
C ALA A 313 -29.12 -17.97 -21.74
N ARG A 314 -29.08 -18.40 -20.47
CA ARG A 314 -30.03 -19.38 -19.91
C ARG A 314 -31.43 -18.81 -19.65
N GLN A 315 -31.57 -17.50 -19.46
CA GLN A 315 -32.82 -16.82 -19.12
C GLN A 315 -33.54 -16.24 -20.34
N SER A 316 -32.81 -15.60 -21.25
CA SER A 316 -33.34 -14.91 -22.44
C SER A 316 -33.03 -15.61 -23.76
N GLY A 317 -32.07 -16.55 -23.78
CA GLY A 317 -31.56 -17.17 -25.01
C GLY A 317 -30.46 -16.38 -25.72
N ASN A 318 -30.15 -15.15 -25.26
CA ASN A 318 -29.20 -14.26 -25.93
C ASN A 318 -27.82 -14.28 -25.23
N LEU A 319 -26.74 -14.31 -26.02
CA LEU A 319 -25.35 -14.25 -25.51
C LEU A 319 -24.89 -12.81 -25.24
N ASN A 320 -25.74 -12.04 -24.56
CA ASN A 320 -25.54 -10.62 -24.30
C ASN A 320 -25.43 -10.35 -22.79
N LEU A 321 -24.79 -9.25 -22.39
CA LEU A 321 -24.86 -8.75 -21.01
C LEU A 321 -26.30 -8.32 -20.67
N PRO A 322 -26.72 -8.38 -19.39
CA PRO A 322 -28.13 -8.21 -18.99
C PRO A 322 -28.66 -6.76 -18.97
N ASP A 323 -27.84 -5.76 -19.32
CA ASP A 323 -28.16 -4.32 -19.19
C ASP A 323 -28.54 -3.86 -17.78
N MET A 324 -27.89 -4.47 -16.78
CA MET A 324 -28.07 -4.19 -15.36
C MET A 324 -26.76 -3.77 -14.70
N ALA A 325 -26.84 -2.88 -13.71
CA ALA A 325 -25.73 -2.52 -12.84
C ALA A 325 -26.19 -2.63 -11.38
N GLU A 326 -25.31 -3.13 -10.51
CA GLU A 326 -25.50 -3.09 -9.06
C GLU A 326 -25.39 -1.63 -8.56
N ASP A 327 -26.18 -1.25 -7.55
CA ASP A 327 -26.24 0.14 -7.01
C ASP A 327 -24.86 0.67 -6.56
N SER A 328 -23.94 -0.23 -6.21
CA SER A 328 -22.58 0.00 -5.72
C SER A 328 -21.50 -0.43 -6.72
N SER A 329 -21.81 -0.48 -8.03
CA SER A 329 -20.89 -0.93 -9.08
C SER A 329 -19.60 -0.11 -9.13
N ASN A 330 -18.47 -0.74 -8.83
CA ASN A 330 -17.13 -0.19 -9.06
C ASN A 330 -16.43 -0.82 -10.27
N ALA A 331 -17.09 -1.71 -11.01
CA ALA A 331 -16.64 -2.22 -12.30
C ALA A 331 -17.81 -2.18 -13.31
N MET A 332 -17.58 -1.56 -14.47
CA MET A 332 -18.52 -1.49 -15.59
C MET A 332 -17.92 -2.16 -16.83
N ILE A 333 -18.69 -3.05 -17.45
CA ILE A 333 -18.32 -3.80 -18.66
C ILE A 333 -19.33 -3.48 -19.76
N TYR A 334 -18.84 -3.20 -20.97
CA TYR A 334 -19.61 -2.89 -22.16
C TYR A 334 -19.29 -3.91 -23.24
N GLN A 335 -20.27 -4.76 -23.56
CA GLN A 335 -20.26 -5.63 -24.73
C GLN A 335 -20.69 -4.83 -25.95
N VAL A 336 -19.85 -4.81 -26.98
CA VAL A 336 -20.08 -4.12 -28.23
C VAL A 336 -20.11 -5.17 -29.34
N SER A 337 -21.28 -5.32 -29.97
CA SER A 337 -21.51 -6.24 -31.10
C SER A 337 -21.14 -5.54 -32.40
N ILE A 338 -20.16 -6.08 -33.14
CA ILE A 338 -19.69 -5.53 -34.42
C ILE A 338 -19.80 -6.54 -35.57
N LYS A 339 -19.97 -6.02 -36.79
CA LYS A 339 -19.76 -6.76 -38.05
C LYS A 339 -18.43 -6.33 -38.64
N LEU A 340 -17.67 -7.26 -39.22
CA LEU A 340 -16.33 -6.97 -39.72
C LEU A 340 -16.37 -6.51 -41.20
N PRO A 341 -15.51 -5.57 -41.62
CA PRO A 341 -14.56 -4.80 -40.80
C PRO A 341 -15.26 -3.65 -40.04
N ALA A 342 -14.78 -3.33 -38.83
CA ALA A 342 -15.31 -2.23 -38.03
C ALA A 342 -14.20 -1.49 -37.26
N LYS A 343 -14.45 -0.23 -36.93
CA LYS A 343 -13.58 0.60 -36.10
C LYS A 343 -14.35 1.22 -34.94
N ILE A 344 -13.79 1.08 -33.74
CA ILE A 344 -14.33 1.65 -32.51
C ILE A 344 -13.22 2.41 -31.81
N ASP A 345 -13.53 3.62 -31.36
CA ASP A 345 -12.66 4.38 -30.47
C ASP A 345 -13.28 4.47 -29.09
N ILE A 346 -12.52 4.06 -28.08
CA ILE A 346 -12.84 4.24 -26.67
C ILE A 346 -11.97 5.38 -26.14
N VAL A 347 -12.60 6.44 -25.63
CA VAL A 347 -11.93 7.69 -25.23
C VAL A 347 -12.17 7.98 -23.77
N PHE A 348 -11.11 8.19 -23.00
CA PHE A 348 -11.15 8.54 -21.60
C PHE A 348 -10.73 10.00 -21.39
N LEU A 349 -11.60 10.78 -20.77
CA LEU A 349 -11.36 12.18 -20.42
C LEU A 349 -11.19 12.34 -18.91
N SER A 350 -10.07 12.93 -18.51
CA SER A 350 -9.71 13.29 -17.13
C SER A 350 -10.10 14.74 -16.82
N GLY A 351 -10.42 15.10 -15.57
CA GLY A 351 -10.91 16.45 -15.24
C GLY A 351 -12.22 16.82 -15.97
N ALA A 352 -13.02 15.82 -16.32
CA ALA A 352 -14.26 15.96 -17.08
C ALA A 352 -15.43 16.29 -16.14
N GLY A 353 -15.48 17.55 -15.70
CA GLY A 353 -16.63 18.07 -14.97
C GLY A 353 -17.88 18.17 -15.86
N SER A 354 -19.05 17.94 -15.28
CA SER A 354 -20.34 17.62 -15.93
C SER A 354 -20.92 18.60 -16.99
N LYS A 355 -20.21 19.69 -17.33
CA LYS A 355 -20.51 20.62 -18.42
C LYS A 355 -19.23 21.23 -19.04
N ASN A 356 -18.20 20.44 -19.31
CA ASN A 356 -17.00 20.95 -19.98
C ASN A 356 -17.30 21.25 -21.48
N PRO A 357 -17.25 22.52 -21.94
CA PRO A 357 -17.52 22.85 -23.34
C PRO A 357 -16.51 22.24 -24.32
N MET A 358 -15.34 21.84 -23.83
CA MET A 358 -14.25 21.25 -24.64
C MET A 358 -14.39 19.74 -24.86
N THR A 359 -15.37 19.06 -24.27
CA THR A 359 -15.51 17.59 -24.36
C THR A 359 -15.52 17.09 -25.81
N ALA A 360 -16.31 17.70 -26.69
CA ALA A 360 -16.38 17.31 -28.10
C ALA A 360 -15.05 17.54 -28.86
N GLU A 361 -14.33 18.61 -28.54
CA GLU A 361 -13.01 18.90 -29.12
C GLU A 361 -11.96 17.89 -28.65
N ARG A 362 -11.93 17.56 -27.35
CA ARG A 362 -11.02 16.57 -26.77
C ARG A 362 -11.24 15.18 -27.35
N VAL A 363 -12.49 14.76 -27.53
CA VAL A 363 -12.81 13.51 -28.26
C VAL A 363 -12.31 13.57 -29.70
N ASN A 364 -12.52 14.68 -30.42
CA ASN A 364 -12.05 14.85 -31.81
C ASN A 364 -10.53 14.92 -31.98
N ARG A 365 -9.76 15.23 -30.93
CA ARG A 365 -8.27 15.18 -31.00
C ARG A 365 -7.72 13.76 -30.85
N LEU A 366 -8.44 12.92 -30.11
CA LEU A 366 -8.06 11.54 -29.79
C LEU A 366 -8.61 10.51 -30.79
N THR A 367 -9.44 10.91 -31.76
CA THR A 367 -10.13 10.02 -32.71
C THR A 367 -10.11 10.55 -34.14
#